data_AF-A0A4Q2LU19-F1
#
_entry.id   AF-A0A4Q2LU19-F1
#
_cell.length_a   1.000
_cell.length_b   1.000
_cell.length_c   1.000
_cell.angle_alpha   90.00
_cell.angle_beta   90.00
_cell.angle_gamma   90.00
#
_symmetry.space_group_name_H-M   'P 1'
#
loop_
_entity.id
_entity.type
_entity.pdbx_description
1 polymer ?
#
loop_
_entity_poly.entity_id
_entity_poly.type
_entity_poly.pdbx_seq_one_letter_code
_entity_poly.pdbx_strand_id
1 'polypeptide(L)'
;MASALLVIAGFMAFLFIFSLSTASASMSAFLLIAACILGFFALLFYQDVKHGRQLKDWLLSNADNIRKYGDTYNGILVDSQTQFMQYEICFSWVFFSYRAKSSYYVIGYHFTPLLNVLFGLFTCLFGWWAFPMGPGYTLSALIHNITARPKSLDTVMRELRQPAL
;
A
#
# COMPACT_ATOMS: atom_id res chain seq x y z
N MET A 1 8.41 -2.39 4.15
CA MET A 1 8.18 -2.59 2.69
C MET A 1 8.76 -1.47 1.85
N ALA A 2 8.37 -0.20 2.04
CA ALA A 2 8.87 0.93 1.24
C ALA A 2 10.42 1.00 1.16
N SER A 3 11.12 0.87 2.30
CA SER A 3 12.58 0.87 2.34
C SER A 3 13.22 -0.29 1.56
N ALA A 4 12.61 -1.47 1.57
CA ALA A 4 13.09 -2.62 0.81
C ALA A 4 12.94 -2.38 -0.71
N LEU A 5 11.80 -1.84 -1.14
CA LEU A 5 11.59 -1.49 -2.54
C LEU A 5 12.57 -0.42 -3.04
N LEU A 6 12.88 0.59 -2.21
CA LEU A 6 13.90 1.60 -2.53
C LEU A 6 15.29 0.98 -2.70
N VAL A 7 15.68 0.06 -1.81
CA VAL A 7 16.98 -0.64 -1.91
C VAL A 7 17.04 -1.47 -3.20
N ILE A 8 15.97 -2.22 -3.53
CA ILE A 8 15.91 -3.01 -4.76
C ILE A 8 15.94 -2.10 -6.00
N ALA A 9 15.20 -0.98 -5.98
CA ALA A 9 15.23 0.00 -7.07
C ALA A 9 16.63 0.61 -7.26
N GLY A 10 17.31 0.96 -6.16
CA GLY A 10 18.68 1.45 -6.19
C GLY A 10 19.68 0.42 -6.75
N PHE A 11 19.54 -0.84 -6.36
CA PHE A 11 20.35 -1.93 -6.91
C PHE A 11 20.09 -2.13 -8.41
N MET A 12 18.83 -2.09 -8.86
CA MET A 12 18.47 -2.17 -10.28
C MET A 12 19.03 -0.98 -11.09
N ALA A 13 18.98 0.24 -10.53
CA ALA A 13 19.58 1.41 -11.15
C ALA A 13 21.11 1.29 -11.26
N PHE A 14 21.76 0.72 -10.25
CA PHE A 14 23.19 0.41 -10.30
C PHE A 14 23.52 -0.61 -11.39
N LEU A 15 22.74 -1.69 -11.50
CA LEU A 15 22.89 -2.68 -12.58
C LEU A 15 22.68 -2.06 -13.97
N PHE A 16 21.73 -1.14 -14.11
CA PHE A 16 21.54 -0.37 -15.35
C PHE A 16 22.78 0.45 -15.71
N ILE A 17 23.38 1.16 -14.75
CA ILE A 17 24.61 1.94 -15.01
C ILE A 17 25.74 1.01 -15.49
N PHE A 18 25.89 -0.15 -14.87
CA PHE A 18 26.88 -1.15 -15.29
C PHE A 18 26.56 -1.72 -16.69
N SER A 19 25.29 -1.95 -16.99
CA SER A 19 24.83 -2.52 -18.26
C SER A 19 25.03 -1.57 -19.44
N LEU A 20 25.10 -0.25 -19.23
CA LEU A 20 25.42 0.72 -20.29
C LEU A 20 26.78 0.46 -20.97
N SER A 21 27.73 -0.15 -20.25
CA SER A 21 29.07 -0.43 -20.80
C SER A 21 29.21 -1.79 -21.47
N THR A 22 28.35 -2.76 -21.13
CA THR A 22 28.56 -4.18 -21.46
C THR A 22 27.34 -4.90 -22.04
N ALA A 23 26.14 -4.33 -21.96
CA ALA A 23 24.90 -5.02 -22.31
C ALA A 23 24.22 -4.44 -23.56
N SER A 24 23.27 -5.20 -24.10
CA SER A 24 22.42 -4.75 -25.20
C SER A 24 21.51 -3.59 -24.78
N ALA A 25 21.16 -2.72 -25.74
CA ALA A 25 20.22 -1.62 -25.52
C ALA A 25 18.87 -2.09 -24.94
N SER A 26 18.41 -3.28 -25.34
CA SER A 26 17.18 -3.90 -24.82
C SER A 26 17.26 -4.23 -23.34
N MET A 27 18.40 -4.75 -22.86
CA MET A 27 18.60 -5.09 -21.45
C MET A 27 18.64 -3.83 -20.58
N SER A 28 19.37 -2.80 -21.04
CA SER A 28 19.45 -1.52 -20.36
C SER A 28 18.07 -0.85 -20.28
N ALA A 29 17.29 -0.85 -21.36
CA ALA A 29 15.92 -0.31 -21.35
C ALA A 29 15.02 -1.06 -20.35
N PHE A 30 15.11 -2.39 -20.30
CA PHE A 30 14.35 -3.20 -19.34
C PHE A 30 14.68 -2.85 -17.89
N LEU A 31 15.97 -2.77 -17.54
CA LEU A 31 16.41 -2.44 -16.17
C LEU A 31 15.96 -1.04 -15.75
N LEU A 32 16.01 -0.06 -16.65
CA LEU A 32 15.52 1.29 -16.38
C LEU A 32 14.01 1.30 -16.09
N ILE A 33 13.21 0.63 -16.93
CA ILE A 33 11.75 0.53 -16.74
C ILE A 33 11.45 -0.16 -15.40
N ALA A 34 12.13 -1.27 -15.10
CA ALA A 34 11.95 -1.99 -13.84
C ALA A 34 12.29 -1.11 -12.62
N ALA A 35 13.41 -0.37 -12.68
CA ALA A 35 13.79 0.56 -11.63
C ALA A 35 12.77 1.69 -11.43
N CYS A 36 12.23 2.25 -12.51
CA CYS A 36 11.17 3.27 -12.47
C CYS A 36 9.88 2.74 -11.83
N ILE A 37 9.44 1.53 -12.21
CA ILE A 37 8.24 0.90 -11.64
C ILE A 37 8.43 0.64 -10.14
N LEU A 38 9.57 0.08 -9.75
CA LEU A 38 9.89 -0.17 -8.34
C LEU A 38 9.97 1.13 -7.54
N GLY A 39 10.60 2.16 -8.08
CA GLY A 39 10.68 3.49 -7.47
C GLY A 39 9.29 4.12 -7.28
N PHE A 40 8.44 4.05 -8.30
CA PHE A 40 7.06 4.53 -8.22
C PHE A 40 6.28 3.85 -7.08
N PHE A 41 6.31 2.51 -7.02
CA PHE A 41 5.63 1.80 -5.94
C PHE A 41 6.26 2.10 -4.57
N ALA A 42 7.58 2.20 -4.49
CA ALA A 42 8.26 2.55 -3.23
C ALA A 42 7.80 3.91 -2.69
N LEU A 43 7.64 4.90 -3.57
CA LEU A 43 7.07 6.21 -3.21
C LEU A 43 5.61 6.10 -2.77
N LEU A 44 4.80 5.33 -3.49
CA LEU A 44 3.40 5.08 -3.14
C LEU A 44 3.27 4.47 -1.74
N PHE A 45 4.08 3.46 -1.42
CA PHE A 45 4.11 2.86 -0.08
C PHE A 45 4.65 3.79 1.00
N TYR A 46 5.64 4.61 0.65
CA TYR A 46 6.16 5.60 1.59
C TYR A 46 5.08 6.62 1.96
N GLN A 47 4.33 7.11 0.96
CA GLN A 47 3.20 8.00 1.17
C GLN A 47 2.08 7.33 1.96
N ASP A 48 1.73 6.07 1.63
CA ASP A 48 0.75 5.28 2.37
C ASP A 48 1.13 5.18 3.85
N VAL A 49 2.34 4.71 4.17
CA VAL A 49 2.79 4.55 5.57
C VAL A 49 2.86 5.89 6.31
N LYS A 50 3.23 6.99 5.63
CA LYS A 50 3.21 8.33 6.23
C LYS A 50 1.78 8.77 6.54
N HIS A 51 0.87 8.65 5.57
CA HIS A 51 -0.55 8.97 5.71
C HIS A 51 -1.21 8.17 6.82
N GLY A 52 -0.98 6.85 6.87
CA GLY A 52 -1.55 5.97 7.88
C GLY A 52 -1.12 6.32 9.30
N ARG A 53 0.13 6.72 9.50
CA ARG A 53 0.61 7.20 10.81
C ARG A 53 -0.07 8.50 11.21
N GLN A 54 -0.06 9.50 10.33
CA GLN A 54 -0.69 10.80 10.59
C GLN A 54 -2.19 10.67 10.88
N LEU A 55 -2.90 9.87 10.07
CA LEU A 55 -4.33 9.62 10.26
C LEU A 55 -4.59 8.85 11.55
N LYS A 56 -3.80 7.81 11.85
CA LYS A 56 -3.94 7.05 13.10
C LYS A 56 -3.76 7.95 14.32
N ASP A 57 -2.68 8.72 14.35
CA ASP A 57 -2.36 9.58 15.49
C ASP A 57 -3.46 10.63 15.69
N TRP A 58 -3.92 11.23 14.59
CA TRP A 58 -5.02 12.21 14.62
C TRP A 58 -6.36 11.59 15.06
N LEU A 59 -6.70 10.40 14.57
CA LEU A 59 -7.93 9.70 14.95
C LEU A 59 -7.93 9.36 16.45
N LEU A 60 -6.79 8.90 16.97
CA LEU A 60 -6.65 8.55 18.38
C LEU A 60 -6.65 9.78 19.29
N SER A 61 -6.02 10.90 18.87
CA SER A 61 -6.00 12.13 19.67
C SER A 61 -7.36 12.85 19.72
N ASN A 62 -8.17 12.72 18.67
CA ASN A 62 -9.45 13.41 18.55
C ASN A 62 -10.66 12.49 18.74
N ALA A 63 -10.45 11.27 19.23
CA ALA A 63 -11.46 10.21 19.32
C ALA A 63 -12.77 10.65 20.00
N ASP A 64 -12.67 11.39 21.11
CA ASP A 64 -13.84 11.83 21.88
C ASP A 64 -14.59 12.98 21.18
N ASN A 65 -13.85 13.85 20.48
CA ASN A 65 -14.43 14.98 19.75
C ASN A 65 -15.19 14.49 18.51
N ILE A 66 -14.54 13.62 17.72
CA ILE A 66 -15.12 13.03 16.50
C ILE A 66 -16.45 12.33 16.79
N ARG A 67 -16.53 11.63 17.93
CA ARG A 67 -17.76 10.91 18.34
C ARG A 67 -18.92 11.81 18.70
N LYS A 68 -18.66 12.99 19.26
CA LYS A 68 -19.69 13.91 19.75
C LYS A 68 -20.10 14.95 18.72
N TYR A 69 -19.13 15.50 18.01
CA TYR A 69 -19.33 16.68 17.14
C TYR A 69 -18.78 16.49 15.73
N GLY A 70 -17.95 15.48 15.49
CA GLY A 70 -17.10 15.40 14.31
C GLY A 70 -15.88 16.32 14.43
N ASP A 71 -14.87 16.08 13.61
CA ASP A 71 -13.67 16.91 13.54
C ASP A 71 -13.06 16.88 12.13
N THR A 72 -12.20 17.85 11.79
CA THR A 72 -11.62 17.97 10.45
C THR A 72 -10.18 17.48 10.38
N TYR A 73 -9.91 16.57 9.45
CA TYR A 73 -8.57 16.09 9.12
C TYR A 73 -8.19 16.56 7.71
N ASN A 74 -7.19 17.42 7.57
CA ASN A 74 -6.78 17.97 6.27
C ASN A 74 -7.95 18.57 5.45
N GLY A 75 -8.89 19.24 6.13
CA GLY A 75 -10.09 19.82 5.50
C GLY A 75 -11.22 18.81 5.23
N ILE A 76 -11.06 17.55 5.61
CA ILE A 76 -12.08 16.50 5.50
C ILE A 76 -12.82 16.40 6.82
N LEU A 77 -14.14 16.61 6.82
CA LEU A 77 -14.96 16.34 8.00
C LEU A 77 -15.03 14.82 8.23
N VAL A 78 -14.57 14.39 9.40
CA VAL A 78 -14.65 13.01 9.87
C VAL A 78 -15.59 12.97 11.07
N ASP A 79 -16.62 12.14 10.97
CA ASP A 79 -17.67 11.94 11.95
C ASP A 79 -18.02 10.44 12.07
N SER A 80 -19.07 10.11 12.84
CA SER A 80 -19.54 8.74 13.03
C SER A 80 -20.08 8.07 11.76
N GLN A 81 -20.49 8.85 10.76
CA GLN A 81 -20.99 8.34 9.48
C GLN A 81 -19.87 8.13 8.46
N THR A 82 -18.69 8.66 8.73
CA THR A 82 -17.54 8.57 7.85
C THR A 82 -17.10 7.12 7.69
N GLN A 83 -16.95 6.73 6.41
CA GLN A 83 -16.54 5.38 6.03
C GLN A 83 -15.13 5.37 5.48
N PHE A 84 -14.41 4.30 5.81
CA PHE A 84 -13.02 4.10 5.44
C PHE A 84 -12.87 2.86 4.59
N MET A 85 -11.97 2.92 3.62
CA MET A 85 -11.55 1.77 2.82
C MET A 85 -10.11 1.40 3.19
N GLN A 86 -9.83 0.11 3.17
CA GLN A 86 -8.51 -0.44 3.40
C GLN A 86 -8.27 -1.57 2.41
N TYR A 87 -7.09 -1.59 1.80
CA TYR A 87 -6.71 -2.58 0.80
C TYR A 87 -5.67 -3.54 1.35
N GLU A 88 -5.59 -4.70 0.75
CA GLU A 88 -4.59 -5.71 1.04
C GLU A 88 -3.54 -5.77 -0.07
N ILE A 89 -2.29 -5.98 0.33
CA ILE A 89 -1.13 -5.90 -0.52
C ILE A 89 -0.30 -7.15 -0.26
N CYS A 90 0.04 -7.88 -1.32
CA CYS A 90 0.90 -9.04 -1.24
C CYS A 90 2.20 -8.79 -2.01
N PHE A 91 3.31 -9.05 -1.35
CA PHE A 91 4.65 -9.07 -1.94
C PHE A 91 5.26 -10.44 -1.69
N SER A 92 5.74 -11.09 -2.74
CA SER A 92 6.40 -12.38 -2.65
C SER A 92 7.77 -12.32 -3.28
N TRP A 93 8.72 -13.05 -2.70
CA TRP A 93 10.08 -13.18 -3.19
C TRP A 93 10.65 -14.55 -2.87
N VAL A 94 10.75 -15.40 -3.89
CA VAL A 94 11.35 -16.74 -3.92
C VAL A 94 10.77 -17.70 -2.87
N PHE A 95 11.08 -17.50 -1.59
CA PHE A 95 10.67 -18.35 -0.46
C PHE A 95 9.77 -17.65 0.55
N PHE A 96 9.61 -16.32 0.46
CA PHE A 96 8.83 -15.55 1.43
C PHE A 96 7.69 -14.80 0.75
N SER A 97 6.52 -14.83 1.39
CA SER A 97 5.39 -13.97 1.04
C SER A 97 5.05 -13.11 2.24
N TYR A 98 4.85 -11.83 1.97
CA TYR A 98 4.49 -10.83 2.95
C TYR A 98 3.14 -10.21 2.55
N ARG A 99 2.19 -10.24 3.47
CA ARG A 99 0.89 -9.60 3.33
C ARG A 99 0.82 -8.42 4.28
N ALA A 100 0.38 -7.28 3.78
CA ALA A 100 0.10 -6.11 4.60
C ALA A 100 -1.19 -5.44 4.17
N LYS A 101 -1.80 -4.75 5.12
CA LYS A 101 -2.92 -3.85 4.85
C LYS A 101 -2.37 -2.45 4.57
N SER A 102 -3.00 -1.75 3.62
CA SER A 102 -2.77 -0.33 3.40
C SER A 102 -3.27 0.48 4.61
N SER A 103 -3.01 1.77 4.59
CA SER A 103 -3.66 2.73 5.48
C SER A 103 -5.15 2.81 5.20
N TYR A 104 -5.87 3.44 6.13
CA TYR A 104 -7.27 3.78 5.96
C TYR A 104 -7.42 5.02 5.07
N TYR A 105 -8.33 4.92 4.10
CA TYR A 105 -8.66 6.01 3.19
C TYR A 105 -10.14 6.36 3.33
N VAL A 106 -10.43 7.65 3.50
CA VAL A 106 -11.81 8.14 3.62
C VAL A 106 -12.51 8.08 2.26
N ILE A 107 -13.66 7.40 2.21
CA ILE A 107 -14.49 7.28 1.00
C ILE A 107 -15.11 8.65 0.65
N GLY A 108 -15.17 8.98 -0.64
CA GLY A 108 -15.72 10.25 -1.13
C GLY A 108 -14.72 11.41 -1.16
N TYR A 109 -13.64 11.33 -0.38
CA TYR A 109 -12.57 12.33 -0.38
C TYR A 109 -11.30 11.83 -1.07
N HIS A 110 -10.88 10.60 -0.80
CA HIS A 110 -9.78 9.98 -1.51
C HIS A 110 -10.29 9.27 -2.75
N PHE A 111 -9.46 9.22 -3.80
CA PHE A 111 -9.79 8.49 -5.03
C PHE A 111 -9.58 6.98 -4.83
N THR A 112 -10.45 6.38 -4.02
CA THR A 112 -10.39 4.98 -3.59
C THR A 112 -10.36 3.98 -4.77
N PRO A 113 -11.07 4.17 -5.91
CA PRO A 113 -10.96 3.25 -7.03
C PRO A 113 -9.56 3.20 -7.63
N LEU A 114 -8.87 4.33 -7.73
CA LEU A 114 -7.49 4.39 -8.23
C LEU A 114 -6.54 3.69 -7.27
N LEU A 115 -6.69 3.92 -5.96
CA LEU A 115 -5.88 3.21 -4.95
C LEU A 115 -6.08 1.70 -5.02
N ASN A 116 -7.31 1.23 -5.21
CA ASN A 116 -7.60 -0.18 -5.42
C ASN A 116 -6.83 -0.75 -6.63
N VAL A 117 -6.88 -0.05 -7.76
CA VAL A 117 -6.15 -0.44 -8.97
C VAL A 117 -4.64 -0.45 -8.74
N LEU A 118 -4.08 0.56 -8.08
CA LEU A 118 -2.64 0.65 -7.82
C LEU A 118 -2.14 -0.46 -6.88
N PHE A 119 -2.84 -0.69 -5.77
CA PHE A 119 -2.49 -1.77 -4.82
C PHE A 119 -2.75 -3.16 -5.40
N GLY A 120 -3.81 -3.32 -6.18
CA GLY A 120 -4.09 -4.53 -6.96
C GLY A 120 -3.01 -4.81 -8.00
N LEU A 121 -2.59 -3.78 -8.75
CA LEU A 121 -1.52 -3.90 -9.74
C LEU A 121 -0.20 -4.30 -9.08
N PHE A 122 0.16 -3.68 -7.95
CA PHE A 122 1.34 -4.09 -7.19
C PHE A 122 1.27 -5.57 -6.80
N THR A 123 0.14 -5.98 -6.22
CA THR A 123 -0.09 -7.37 -5.80
C THR A 123 0.00 -8.33 -6.99
N CYS A 124 -0.54 -7.94 -8.14
CA CYS A 124 -0.48 -8.72 -9.38
C CYS A 124 0.93 -8.75 -10.01
N LEU A 125 1.78 -7.75 -9.79
CA LEU A 125 3.14 -7.77 -10.33
C LEU A 125 4.11 -8.50 -9.40
N PHE A 126 3.93 -8.38 -8.09
CA PHE A 126 4.92 -8.80 -7.11
C PHE A 126 4.46 -9.94 -6.19
N GLY A 127 3.19 -10.36 -6.22
CA GLY A 127 2.67 -11.41 -5.35
C GLY A 127 3.02 -12.84 -5.77
N TRP A 128 3.38 -13.07 -7.04
CA TRP A 128 3.50 -14.44 -7.57
C TRP A 128 4.84 -15.12 -7.33
N TRP A 129 5.89 -14.36 -6.99
CA TRP A 129 7.28 -14.84 -7.08
C TRP A 129 7.72 -15.83 -5.99
N ALA A 130 6.83 -16.23 -5.07
CA ALA A 130 7.14 -17.24 -4.06
C ALA A 130 6.44 -18.57 -4.38
N PHE A 131 7.21 -19.65 -4.48
CA PHE A 131 6.69 -20.99 -4.71
C PHE A 131 6.66 -21.77 -3.38
N PRO A 132 5.56 -22.44 -2.98
CA PRO A 132 4.24 -22.55 -3.64
C PRO A 132 3.18 -21.56 -3.12
N MET A 133 3.45 -20.80 -2.05
CA MET A 133 2.42 -20.02 -1.33
C MET A 133 2.04 -18.69 -2.00
N GLY A 134 2.90 -18.16 -2.86
CA GLY A 134 2.73 -16.83 -3.49
C GLY A 134 1.43 -16.70 -4.29
N PRO A 135 1.13 -17.62 -5.23
CA PRO A 135 -0.12 -17.57 -6.00
C PRO A 135 -1.38 -17.60 -5.12
N GLY A 136 -1.41 -18.44 -4.08
CA GLY A 136 -2.54 -18.53 -3.16
C GLY A 136 -2.79 -17.23 -2.40
N TYR A 137 -1.74 -16.62 -1.85
CA TYR A 137 -1.87 -15.34 -1.15
C TYR A 137 -2.18 -14.17 -2.08
N THR A 138 -1.65 -14.19 -3.29
CA THR A 138 -1.92 -13.17 -4.31
C THR A 138 -3.39 -13.17 -4.69
N LEU A 139 -3.95 -14.34 -5.01
CA LEU A 139 -5.38 -14.48 -5.32
C LEU A 139 -6.25 -14.06 -4.14
N SER A 140 -5.89 -14.47 -2.92
CA SER A 140 -6.61 -14.06 -1.71
C SER A 140 -6.64 -12.54 -1.54
N ALA A 141 -5.50 -11.85 -1.72
CA ALA A 141 -5.43 -10.40 -1.60
C ALA A 141 -6.16 -9.67 -2.73
N LEU A 142 -6.11 -10.18 -3.96
CA LEU A 142 -6.86 -9.61 -5.09
C LEU A 142 -8.37 -9.74 -4.88
N ILE A 143 -8.84 -10.92 -4.45
CA ILE A 143 -10.26 -11.14 -4.12
C ILE A 143 -10.67 -10.21 -2.97
N HIS A 144 -9.83 -10.05 -1.96
CA HIS A 144 -10.09 -9.11 -0.87
C HIS A 144 -10.26 -7.68 -1.38
N ASN A 145 -9.38 -7.21 -2.27
CA ASN A 145 -9.43 -5.87 -2.84
C ASN A 145 -10.66 -5.62 -3.74
N ILE A 146 -11.11 -6.64 -4.48
CA ILE A 146 -12.33 -6.57 -5.30
C ILE A 146 -13.58 -6.56 -4.41
N THR A 147 -13.58 -7.33 -3.33
CA THR A 147 -14.73 -7.48 -2.41
C THR A 147 -14.66 -6.57 -1.18
N ALA A 148 -13.67 -5.66 -1.13
CA ALA A 148 -13.40 -4.81 0.01
C ALA A 148 -14.63 -3.98 0.34
N ARG A 149 -15.06 -4.03 1.60
CA ARG A 149 -16.21 -3.29 2.08
C ARG A 149 -15.78 -2.06 2.88
N PRO A 150 -16.54 -0.96 2.79
CA PRO A 150 -16.38 0.17 3.68
C PRO A 150 -16.43 -0.24 5.15
N LYS A 151 -15.51 0.29 5.95
CA LYS A 151 -15.46 0.14 7.41
C LYS A 151 -15.97 1.41 8.07
N SER A 152 -16.78 1.27 9.11
CA SER A 152 -17.23 2.40 9.93
C SER A 152 -16.09 2.94 10.79
N LEU A 153 -16.20 4.22 11.19
CA LEU A 153 -15.27 4.85 12.12
C LEU A 153 -15.03 3.99 13.38
N ASP A 154 -16.08 3.48 14.03
CA ASP A 154 -15.92 2.69 15.26
C ASP A 154 -15.11 1.40 15.03
N THR A 155 -15.28 0.77 13.86
CA THR A 155 -14.48 -0.41 13.49
C THR A 155 -13.01 -0.04 13.33
N VAL A 156 -12.73 1.05 12.62
CA VAL A 156 -11.37 1.57 12.42
C VAL A 156 -10.73 1.92 13.77
N MET A 157 -11.44 2.66 14.62
CA MET A 157 -10.95 3.07 15.94
C MET A 157 -10.64 1.87 16.84
N ARG A 158 -11.48 0.82 16.79
CA ARG A 158 -11.23 -0.43 17.51
C ARG A 158 -9.98 -1.13 16.99
N GLU A 159 -9.84 -1.26 15.67
CA GLU A 159 -8.67 -1.88 15.02
C GLU A 159 -7.37 -1.07 15.26
N LEU A 160 -7.43 0.25 15.42
CA LEU A 160 -6.26 1.07 15.73
C LEU A 160 -5.81 0.98 17.19
N ARG A 161 -6.77 0.76 18.12
CA ARG A 161 -6.50 0.65 19.55
C ARG A 161 -5.95 -0.74 19.92
N GLN A 162 -6.35 -1.77 19.19
CA GLN A 162 -5.80 -3.11 19.35
C GLN A 162 -4.56 -3.22 18.45
N PRO A 163 -3.33 -3.31 18.98
CA PRO A 163 -2.18 -3.61 18.14
C PRO A 163 -2.46 -4.95 17.45
N ALA A 164 -2.33 -4.99 16.11
CA ALA A 164 -2.42 -6.23 15.37
C ALA A 164 -1.35 -7.19 15.92
N LEU A 165 -1.81 -8.30 16.52
CA LEU A 165 -0.98 -9.43 16.96
C LEU A 165 -0.21 -10.02 15.78
#